data_AF-A8TYK9-F1
#
_entry.id   AF-A8TYK9-F1
#
_cell.length_a   1.000
_cell.length_b   1.000
_cell.length_c   1.000
_cell.angle_alpha   90.00
_cell.angle_beta   90.00
_cell.angle_gamma   90.00
#
_symmetry.space_group_name_H-M   'P 1'
#
loop_
_entity.id
_entity.type
_entity.pdbx_description
1 polymer ?
#
loop_
_entity_poly.entity_id
_entity_poly.type
_entity_poly.pdbx_seq_one_letter_code
_entity_poly.pdbx_strand_id
1 'polypeptide(L)'
;MTAKTRKKLIEVALPLEAINKASAREKSIRHGHPSTLHLWWARRPLAAARAVIFAQMVDDPSAYVDTLRADPKLRRLAETALKARLKVWEDARALADKAKGTNLVVPEPGPAPMGHVSS
;
A
#
# COMPACT_ATOMS: atom_id res chain seq x y z
N MET A 1 12.01 -21.44 -26.21
CA MET A 1 12.02 -21.20 -24.75
C MET A 1 10.90 -20.21 -24.42
N THR A 2 9.86 -20.64 -23.73
CA THR A 2 8.77 -19.74 -23.30
C THR A 2 9.20 -19.05 -22.00
N ALA A 3 9.71 -17.83 -22.09
CA ALA A 3 9.94 -17.01 -20.91
C ALA A 3 8.58 -16.68 -20.27
N LYS A 4 8.37 -17.10 -19.02
CA LYS A 4 7.19 -16.71 -18.25
C LYS A 4 7.28 -15.21 -17.97
N THR A 5 6.57 -14.39 -18.75
CA THR A 5 6.51 -12.95 -18.56
C THR A 5 5.92 -12.64 -17.19
N ARG A 6 6.67 -11.95 -16.33
CA ARG A 6 6.17 -11.48 -15.04
C ARG A 6 5.38 -10.19 -15.27
N LYS A 7 4.22 -10.07 -14.65
CA LYS A 7 3.41 -8.85 -14.68
C LYS A 7 4.17 -7.72 -13.99
N LYS A 8 4.06 -6.49 -14.49
CA LYS A 8 4.64 -5.32 -13.83
C LYS A 8 3.76 -4.82 -12.69
N LEU A 9 4.37 -4.15 -11.73
CA LEU A 9 3.67 -3.59 -10.58
C LEU A 9 2.57 -2.63 -11.02
N ILE A 10 2.79 -1.84 -12.08
CA ILE A 10 1.78 -0.91 -12.61
C ILE A 10 0.48 -1.61 -13.02
N GLU A 11 0.55 -2.87 -13.44
CA GLU A 11 -0.58 -3.62 -13.99
C GLU A 11 -1.46 -4.20 -12.89
N VAL A 12 -0.92 -4.33 -11.68
CA VAL A 12 -1.57 -5.05 -10.57
C VAL A 12 -1.91 -4.11 -9.42
N ALA A 13 -0.95 -3.27 -9.01
CA ALA A 13 -1.11 -2.44 -7.84
C ALA A 13 -0.32 -1.14 -7.97
N LEU A 14 -1.02 -0.03 -8.17
CA LEU A 14 -0.46 1.32 -8.03
C LEU A 14 -1.15 2.01 -6.84
N PRO A 15 -0.40 2.44 -5.79
CA PRO A 15 -0.99 3.02 -4.59
C PRO A 15 -1.47 4.47 -4.83
N LEU A 16 -2.61 4.61 -5.49
CA LEU A 16 -3.17 5.89 -5.94
C LEU A 16 -3.40 6.86 -4.79
N GLU A 17 -3.90 6.39 -3.63
CA GLU A 17 -4.17 7.24 -2.47
C GLU A 17 -2.91 7.92 -1.95
N ALA A 18 -1.83 7.14 -1.76
CA ALA A 18 -0.55 7.67 -1.30
C ALA A 18 0.06 8.65 -2.32
N ILE A 19 -0.02 8.32 -3.62
CA ILE A 19 0.45 9.18 -4.71
C ILE A 19 -0.34 10.49 -4.73
N ASN A 20 -1.66 10.43 -4.61
CA ASN A 20 -2.53 11.60 -4.62
C ASN A 20 -2.27 12.51 -3.43
N LYS A 21 -2.11 11.94 -2.22
CA LYS A 21 -1.76 12.70 -1.01
C LYS A 21 -0.42 13.42 -1.15
N ALA A 22 0.59 12.73 -1.68
CA ALA A 22 1.91 13.32 -1.92
C ALA A 22 1.87 14.40 -3.02
N SER A 23 1.12 14.15 -4.09
CA SER A 23 0.94 15.09 -5.22
C SER A 23 0.18 16.36 -4.79
N ALA A 24 -0.83 16.22 -3.93
CA ALA A 24 -1.57 17.35 -3.37
C ALA A 24 -0.67 18.23 -2.49
N ARG A 25 0.19 17.62 -1.67
CA ARG A 25 1.18 18.33 -0.87
C ARG A 25 2.17 19.12 -1.75
N GLU A 26 2.61 18.56 -2.88
CA GLU A 26 3.48 19.25 -3.83
C GLU A 26 2.81 20.50 -4.42
N LYS A 27 1.52 20.40 -4.73
CA LYS A 27 0.72 21.50 -5.29
C LYS A 27 0.49 22.64 -4.31
N SER A 28 0.44 22.36 -3.01
CA SER A 28 0.06 23.35 -1.98
C SER A 28 1.23 24.16 -1.39
N ILE A 29 2.46 24.02 -1.90
CA ILE A 29 3.64 24.67 -1.29
C ILE A 29 3.77 26.15 -1.66
N ARG A 30 3.22 26.61 -2.79
CA ARG A 30 3.40 27.98 -3.27
C ARG A 30 2.06 28.64 -3.57
N HIS A 31 1.74 29.68 -2.80
CA HIS A 31 0.54 30.51 -2.98
C HIS A 31 0.97 31.95 -3.27
N GLY A 32 0.30 32.64 -4.21
CA GLY A 32 0.36 34.10 -4.33
C GLY A 32 1.42 34.70 -5.25
N HIS A 33 2.19 33.91 -6.00
CA HIS A 33 3.13 34.46 -6.99
C HIS A 33 2.59 34.26 -8.43
N PRO A 34 2.53 35.28 -9.30
CA PRO A 34 2.01 35.14 -10.67
C PRO A 34 2.57 33.96 -11.47
N SER A 35 3.82 33.56 -11.23
CA SER A 35 4.44 32.40 -11.89
C SER A 35 3.89 31.03 -11.42
N THR A 36 3.07 30.99 -10.37
CA THR A 36 2.34 29.79 -9.93
C THR A 36 0.96 29.65 -10.58
N LEU A 37 0.49 30.66 -11.32
CA LEU A 37 -0.80 30.63 -12.04
C LEU A 37 -0.69 29.99 -13.43
N HIS A 38 0.45 30.12 -14.10
CA HIS A 38 0.66 29.59 -15.45
C HIS A 38 1.51 28.32 -15.40
N LEU A 39 0.85 27.19 -15.15
CA LEU A 39 1.41 25.86 -15.32
C LEU A 39 1.32 25.47 -16.82
N TRP A 40 2.07 26.14 -17.70
CA TRP A 40 2.09 25.80 -19.12
C TRP A 40 2.65 24.38 -19.33
N TRP A 41 1.89 23.64 -20.15
CA TRP A 41 1.85 22.20 -20.40
C TRP A 41 2.12 21.30 -19.19
N ALA A 42 1.07 21.16 -18.38
CA ALA A 42 0.73 20.00 -17.56
C ALA A 42 1.93 19.36 -16.83
N ARG A 43 2.43 20.05 -15.80
CA ARG A 43 3.40 19.44 -14.88
C ARG A 43 2.74 18.25 -14.18
N ARG A 44 3.17 17.02 -14.49
CA ARG A 44 2.83 15.85 -13.67
C ARG A 44 3.51 16.03 -12.31
N PRO A 45 2.79 15.90 -11.18
CA PRO A 45 3.42 15.91 -9.86
C PRO A 45 4.59 14.94 -9.82
N LEU A 46 5.73 15.36 -9.28
CA LEU A 46 6.96 14.55 -9.22
C LEU A 46 6.71 13.22 -8.51
N ALA A 47 5.86 13.22 -7.49
CA ALA A 47 5.44 12.00 -6.80
C ALA A 47 4.81 10.99 -7.76
N ALA A 48 3.88 11.44 -8.61
CA ALA A 48 3.22 10.59 -9.59
C ALA A 48 4.19 10.10 -10.67
N ALA A 49 5.05 10.98 -11.21
CA ALA A 49 6.02 10.60 -12.23
C ALA A 49 7.01 9.53 -11.73
N ARG A 50 7.55 9.71 -10.51
CA ARG A 50 8.46 8.74 -9.89
C ARG A 50 7.79 7.40 -9.63
N ALA A 51 6.58 7.41 -9.09
CA ALA A 51 5.83 6.19 -8.81
C ALA A 51 5.55 5.38 -10.09
N VAL A 52 5.15 6.05 -11.17
CA VAL A 52 4.89 5.39 -12.47
C VAL A 52 6.17 4.78 -13.03
N ILE A 53 7.29 5.53 -13.08
CA ILE A 53 8.56 4.99 -13.60
C ILE A 53 9.03 3.78 -12.78
N PHE A 54 8.97 3.88 -11.46
CA PHE A 54 9.33 2.76 -10.58
C PHE A 54 8.45 1.52 -10.84
N ALA A 55 7.13 1.71 -10.92
CA ALA A 55 6.18 0.62 -11.13
C ALA A 55 6.31 -0.05 -12.52
N GLN A 56 6.87 0.64 -13.51
CA GLN A 56 7.22 0.06 -14.81
C GLN A 56 8.46 -0.85 -14.75
N MET A 57 9.42 -0.51 -13.88
CA MET A 57 10.67 -1.27 -13.78
C MET A 57 10.50 -2.54 -12.93
N VAL A 58 9.66 -2.47 -11.90
CA VAL A 58 9.51 -3.53 -10.90
C VAL A 58 8.37 -4.50 -11.26
N ASP A 59 8.61 -5.79 -11.09
CA ASP A 59 7.59 -6.83 -11.27
C ASP A 59 6.62 -6.89 -10.08
N ASP A 60 5.44 -7.47 -10.30
CA ASP A 60 4.48 -7.72 -9.24
C ASP A 60 5.13 -8.56 -8.11
N PRO A 61 5.16 -8.07 -6.86
CA PRO A 61 5.71 -8.80 -5.73
C PRO A 61 5.04 -10.16 -5.50
N SER A 62 3.81 -10.37 -5.96
CA SER A 62 3.13 -11.67 -5.89
C SER A 62 3.87 -12.76 -6.67
N ALA A 63 4.64 -12.40 -7.70
CA ALA A 63 5.40 -13.34 -8.53
C ALA A 63 6.56 -14.02 -7.79
N TYR A 64 6.95 -13.53 -6.60
CA TYR A 64 8.10 -14.01 -5.84
C TYR A 64 7.72 -14.70 -4.52
N VAL A 65 6.42 -14.87 -4.23
CA VAL A 65 5.96 -15.38 -2.94
C VAL A 65 6.54 -16.76 -2.63
N ASP A 66 6.55 -17.68 -3.60
CA ASP A 66 7.09 -19.03 -3.40
C ASP A 66 8.59 -19.00 -3.11
N THR A 67 9.34 -18.17 -3.84
CA THR A 67 10.78 -18.00 -3.60
C THR A 67 11.08 -17.41 -2.22
N LEU A 68 10.28 -16.44 -1.76
CA LEU A 68 10.45 -15.82 -0.45
C LEU A 68 10.07 -16.77 0.70
N ARG A 69 9.07 -17.63 0.48
CA ARG A 69 8.63 -18.65 1.44
C ARG A 69 9.62 -19.81 1.59
N ALA A 70 10.39 -20.09 0.55
CA ALA A 70 11.41 -21.13 0.57
C ALA A 70 12.56 -20.81 1.55
N ASP A 71 12.83 -19.53 1.83
CA ASP A 71 13.81 -19.12 2.84
C ASP A 71 13.23 -19.26 4.27
N PRO A 72 13.77 -20.14 5.12
CA PRO A 72 13.27 -20.34 6.49
C PRO A 72 13.36 -19.08 7.36
N LYS A 73 14.35 -18.22 7.14
CA LYS A 73 14.52 -16.98 7.92
C LYS A 73 13.41 -15.99 7.57
N LEU A 74 13.17 -15.78 6.27
CA LEU A 74 12.11 -14.90 5.81
C LEU A 74 10.73 -15.42 6.22
N ARG A 75 10.51 -16.73 6.16
CA ARG A 75 9.27 -17.35 6.66
C ARG A 75 9.03 -17.08 8.13
N ARG A 76 10.03 -17.29 9.00
CA ARG A 76 9.92 -17.02 10.45
C ARG A 76 9.64 -15.53 10.74
N LEU A 77 10.28 -14.63 10.00
CA LEU A 77 10.02 -13.19 10.10
C LEU A 77 8.59 -12.84 9.68
N ALA A 78 8.10 -13.43 8.58
CA ALA A 78 6.73 -13.24 8.10
C ALA A 78 5.70 -13.76 9.11
N GLU A 79 5.92 -14.92 9.70
CA GLU A 79 5.05 -15.48 10.76
C GLU A 79 5.02 -14.59 12.01
N THR A 80 6.18 -14.06 12.41
CA THR A 80 6.27 -13.13 13.55
C THR A 80 5.50 -11.84 13.27
N ALA A 81 5.67 -11.27 12.07
CA ALA A 81 4.94 -10.08 11.65
C ALA A 81 3.43 -10.33 11.53
N LEU A 82 3.02 -11.53 11.10
CA LEU A 82 1.61 -11.92 11.01
C LEU A 82 0.97 -12.03 12.40
N LYS A 83 1.65 -12.67 13.35
CA LYS A 83 1.18 -12.75 14.75
C LYS A 83 1.00 -11.37 15.38
N ALA A 84 1.97 -10.47 15.15
CA ALA A 84 1.86 -9.09 15.63
C ALA A 84 0.65 -8.36 15.02
N ARG A 85 0.39 -8.53 13.71
CA ARG A 85 -0.79 -7.97 13.04
C ARG A 85 -2.10 -8.57 13.54
N LEU A 86 -2.15 -9.88 13.76
CA LEU A 86 -3.34 -10.56 14.31
C LEU A 86 -3.68 -10.04 15.69
N LYS A 87 -2.69 -9.86 16.57
CA LYS A 87 -2.92 -9.30 17.90
C LYS A 87 -3.54 -7.90 17.83
N VAL A 88 -2.99 -7.01 17.01
CA VAL A 88 -3.53 -5.65 16.82
C VAL A 88 -4.96 -5.70 16.28
N TRP A 89 -5.25 -6.62 15.36
CA TRP A 89 -6.58 -6.82 14.82
C TRP A 89 -7.58 -7.35 15.86
N GLU A 90 -7.17 -8.32 16.69
CA GLU A 90 -7.96 -8.85 17.80
C GLU A 90 -8.27 -7.76 18.83
N ASP A 91 -7.28 -6.95 19.19
CA ASP A 91 -7.44 -5.81 20.11
C ASP A 91 -8.43 -4.78 19.53
N ALA A 92 -8.31 -4.44 18.24
CA ALA A 92 -9.22 -3.54 17.56
C ALA A 92 -10.66 -4.09 17.49
N ARG A 93 -10.80 -5.39 17.23
CA ARG A 93 -12.10 -6.07 17.22
C ARG A 93 -12.75 -6.09 18.60
N ALA A 94 -11.98 -6.44 19.64
CA ALA A 94 -12.47 -6.42 21.01
C ALA A 94 -12.90 -5.02 21.46
N LEU A 95 -12.21 -3.97 21.01
CA LEU A 95 -12.60 -2.58 21.25
C LEU A 95 -13.92 -2.23 20.55
N ALA A 96 -14.08 -2.61 19.29
CA ALA A 96 -15.31 -2.37 18.54
C ALA A 96 -16.51 -3.12 19.14
N ASP A 97 -16.32 -4.37 19.58
CA ASP A 97 -17.37 -5.14 20.25
C ASP A 97 -17.80 -4.51 21.59
N LYS A 98 -16.87 -3.93 22.36
CA LYS A 98 -17.18 -3.18 23.59
C LYS A 98 -17.89 -1.85 23.32
N ALA A 99 -17.63 -1.23 22.17
CA ALA A 99 -18.24 0.04 21.80
C ALA A 99 -19.68 -0.12 21.30
N LYS A 100 -20.10 -1.32 20.88
CA LYS A 100 -21.49 -1.63 20.50
C LYS A 100 -22.44 -1.35 21.68
N GLY A 101 -23.28 -0.34 21.53
CA GLY A 101 -24.22 0.12 22.55
C GLY A 101 -23.76 1.32 23.39
N THR A 102 -22.55 1.82 23.15
CA THR A 102 -22.07 3.09 23.71
C THR A 102 -22.11 4.19 22.64
N ASN A 103 -22.14 5.46 23.04
CA ASN A 103 -22.15 6.60 22.11
C ASN A 103 -20.75 6.92 21.54
N LEU A 104 -19.81 5.96 21.61
CA LEU A 104 -18.41 6.12 21.19
C LEU A 104 -18.24 5.69 19.73
N VAL A 105 -17.61 6.55 18.93
CA VAL A 105 -17.28 6.24 17.53
C VAL A 105 -15.95 5.48 17.49
N VAL A 106 -16.02 4.16 17.33
CA VAL A 106 -14.84 3.31 17.14
C VAL A 106 -14.77 2.88 15.67
N PRO A 107 -13.60 3.02 15.00
CA PRO A 107 -13.44 2.56 13.63
C PRO A 107 -13.58 1.03 13.57
N GLU A 108 -14.36 0.54 12.60
CA GLU A 108 -14.57 -0.90 12.40
C GLU A 108 -13.23 -1.63 12.18
N PRO A 109 -13.02 -2.80 12.83
CA PRO A 109 -11.87 -3.63 12.55
C PRO A 109 -11.94 -4.07 11.09
N GLY A 110 -10.92 -3.73 10.31
CA GLY A 110 -10.81 -4.13 8.91
C GLY A 110 -10.80 -5.66 8.72
N PRO A 111 -10.62 -6.18 7.50
CA PRO A 111 -10.54 -7.62 7.27
C PRO A 111 -9.38 -8.25 8.07
N ALA A 112 -9.59 -9.48 8.56
CA ALA A 112 -8.58 -10.19 9.32
C ALA A 112 -7.30 -10.35 8.50
N PRO A 113 -6.11 -10.14 9.09
CA PRO A 113 -4.85 -10.35 8.40
C PRO A 113 -4.67 -11.86 8.12
N MET A 114 -5.06 -12.28 6.92
CA MET A 114 -4.91 -13.66 6.46
C MET A 114 -3.46 -13.87 6.03
N GLY A 115 -2.79 -14.87 6.62
CA GLY A 115 -1.73 -15.54 5.90
C GLY A 115 -2.39 -16.27 4.74
N HIS A 116 -1.93 -16.09 3.49
CA HIS A 116 -2.37 -16.95 2.40
C HIS A 116 -1.95 -18.40 2.69
N VAL A 117 -2.77 -19.12 3.46
CA VAL A 117 -2.69 -20.56 3.68
C VAL A 117 -3.68 -21.16 2.68
N SER A 118 -3.31 -21.10 1.40
CA SER A 118 -3.94 -21.93 0.39
C SER A 118 -3.23 -23.28 0.44
N SER A 119 -4.01 -24.34 0.64
CA SER A 119 -3.63 -25.75 0.64
C SER A 119 -2.86 -26.19 -0.61
#